data_AF-I1RM37-F1
#
_entry.id   AF-I1RM37-F1
#
_cell.length_a   1.000
_cell.length_b   1.000
_cell.length_c   1.000
_cell.angle_alpha   90.00
_cell.angle_beta   90.00
_cell.angle_gamma   90.00
#
_symmetry.space_group_name_H-M   'P 1'
#
loop_
_entity.id
_entity.type
_entity.pdbx_description
1 polymer ?
#
loop_
_entity_poly.entity_id
_entity_poly.type
_entity_poly.pdbx_seq_one_letter_code
_entity_poly.pdbx_strand_id
1 'polypeptide(L)'
;MLTRPVAAALSCRQCQSSIIRAVVSRPATRPFRSFPQTSRWATATRFYSDVKTTDPIGEKAASISPTPRDILNDSIDVPESEESGDVPWFLEVEPPRHPESQHAVELPKVPEGAPEVIEPMIKYIFEDMGLDDISLLDMREVDPPAALGPNLIMLFATARSERHLHISSGRFVRWLRKNHNISARADGLIGPGELRTKLRRLRKKAKLMGTNTAIIPGGDNGISTGWVCVNFSSSGDQTNEAAKVDDSGRFSGFGAPQTGTTVVVQCMTDSRRAELDLETLWKGILKKNLKQNRQARGEKMDSPEELERLLASKIQLPKSGSALQWQAMQNASQRRAYTTSARRLLPRLASGHRSAHPRDDFIHAKRNVVNSDNLPTKDTKTLAQIRDRFENIQLAGLPLTQQMLCEFVTEAFAGTGSEPLAQERLSLVDQILWTAEERGMTIWDSAMFTSLVEGFLLSPSYKQRSFSRAQTNIQTLMDRSDCLFTTSELCRLVTAYGKRKEWPRVWDILYRPHLHKLSRAPELYACVFKVLADTRNQILCIENLRWIYIEMLNETEPVSITGRVYTTLKDCIKVCDPAAEYLLKNGFEFLLRNKHLGEATTNIYKQARLKNREYLNMLREVEVLHNAHIRA
;
A
#
# COMPACT_ATOMS: atom_id res chain seq x y z
N MET A 1 0.87 -6.70 1.40
CA MET A 1 0.40 -5.94 0.23
C MET A 1 0.58 -6.83 -0.99
N LEU A 2 -0.52 -7.25 -1.63
CA LEU A 2 -0.47 -8.14 -2.80
C LEU A 2 -0.41 -7.28 -4.07
N THR A 3 0.63 -7.50 -4.88
CA THR A 3 0.98 -6.70 -6.06
C THR A 3 0.04 -6.95 -7.26
N ARG A 4 0.09 -6.03 -8.22
CA ARG A 4 -0.74 -5.93 -9.44
C ARG A 4 -1.00 -7.22 -10.26
N PRO A 5 -0.15 -8.27 -10.35
CA PRO A 5 -0.49 -9.44 -11.18
C PRO A 5 -1.64 -10.29 -10.65
N VAL A 6 -2.02 -10.18 -9.36
CA VAL A 6 -3.18 -10.91 -8.82
C VAL A 6 -4.50 -10.32 -9.32
N ALA A 7 -4.56 -9.02 -9.66
CA ALA A 7 -5.80 -8.37 -10.09
C ALA A 7 -6.35 -8.94 -11.41
N ALA A 8 -5.47 -9.35 -12.34
CA ALA A 8 -5.88 -10.00 -13.59
C ALA A 8 -6.31 -11.46 -13.37
N ALA A 9 -5.76 -12.13 -12.35
CA ALA A 9 -6.19 -13.48 -11.96
C ALA A 9 -7.60 -13.48 -11.35
N LEU A 10 -8.15 -12.34 -10.91
CA LEU A 10 -9.49 -12.30 -10.32
C LEU A 10 -10.65 -12.32 -11.32
N SER A 11 -10.41 -12.28 -12.63
CA SER A 11 -11.50 -12.43 -13.61
C SER A 11 -11.88 -13.88 -13.88
N CYS A 12 -11.01 -14.84 -13.53
CA CYS A 12 -11.25 -16.27 -13.68
C CYS A 12 -11.75 -16.88 -12.36
N ARG A 13 -12.89 -17.59 -12.40
CA ARG A 13 -13.48 -18.26 -11.22
C ARG A 13 -12.51 -19.26 -10.57
N GLN A 14 -11.72 -19.97 -11.37
CA GLN A 14 -10.70 -20.92 -10.91
C GLN A 14 -9.54 -20.24 -10.15
N CYS A 15 -9.25 -18.99 -10.51
CA CYS A 15 -8.20 -18.20 -9.86
C CYS A 15 -8.73 -17.49 -8.60
N GLN A 16 -10.03 -17.17 -8.55
CA GLN A 16 -10.69 -16.72 -7.31
C GLN A 16 -10.75 -17.86 -6.29
N SER A 17 -11.10 -19.08 -6.70
CA SER A 17 -11.11 -20.26 -5.83
C SER A 17 -9.69 -20.67 -5.40
N SER A 18 -8.67 -20.49 -6.25
CA SER A 18 -7.27 -20.75 -5.87
C SER A 18 -6.73 -19.78 -4.81
N ILE A 19 -7.23 -18.54 -4.74
CA ILE A 19 -6.85 -17.56 -3.70
C ILE A 19 -7.39 -17.94 -2.32
N ILE A 20 -8.59 -18.54 -2.25
CA ILE A 20 -9.08 -19.15 -1.00
C ILE A 20 -8.19 -20.35 -0.63
N ARG A 21 -7.95 -21.27 -1.58
CA ARG A 21 -7.18 -22.50 -1.35
C ARG A 21 -5.74 -22.24 -0.91
N ALA A 22 -5.12 -21.17 -1.40
CA ALA A 22 -3.78 -20.74 -1.01
C ALA A 22 -3.66 -20.35 0.49
N VAL A 23 -4.79 -20.15 1.17
CA VAL A 23 -4.84 -19.87 2.61
C VAL A 23 -5.24 -21.12 3.42
N VAL A 24 -6.05 -22.01 2.85
CA VAL A 24 -6.65 -23.15 3.56
C VAL A 24 -5.79 -24.43 3.51
N SER A 25 -4.95 -24.63 2.49
CA SER A 25 -4.29 -25.94 2.27
C SER A 25 -2.76 -25.94 2.43
N ARG A 26 -2.26 -26.88 3.26
CA ARG A 26 -0.96 -27.57 3.07
C ARG A 26 -1.17 -28.71 2.05
N PRO A 27 -0.12 -29.22 1.37
CA PRO A 27 -0.28 -30.14 0.26
C PRO A 27 -0.89 -31.45 0.76
N ALA A 28 -2.13 -31.74 0.37
CA ALA A 28 -2.73 -33.02 0.68
C ALA A 28 -1.99 -34.10 -0.10
N THR A 29 -1.24 -34.91 0.64
CA THR A 29 -0.82 -36.24 0.27
C THR A 29 -2.07 -37.09 0.00
N ARG A 30 -2.33 -37.45 -1.25
CA ARG A 30 -2.52 -38.84 -1.73
C ARG A 30 -2.94 -38.90 -3.20
N PRO A 31 -2.61 -40.01 -3.89
CA PRO A 31 -2.41 -40.06 -5.33
C PRO A 31 -3.66 -40.57 -6.03
N PHE A 32 -4.02 -40.01 -7.18
CA PHE A 32 -4.56 -40.76 -8.33
C PHE A 32 -4.68 -39.81 -9.52
N ARG A 33 -3.61 -39.74 -10.31
CA ARG A 33 -3.58 -39.80 -11.79
C ARG A 33 -2.14 -39.54 -12.23
N SER A 34 -1.55 -40.61 -12.73
CA SER A 34 -0.20 -40.71 -13.27
C SER A 34 -0.06 -39.95 -14.59
N PHE A 35 1.01 -39.18 -14.71
CA PHE A 35 1.74 -38.92 -15.97
C PHE A 35 3.24 -38.97 -15.64
N PRO A 36 4.09 -39.39 -16.58
CA PRO A 36 5.34 -40.09 -16.28
C PRO A 36 6.42 -39.14 -15.75
N GLN A 37 7.03 -39.52 -14.63
CA GLN A 37 8.29 -38.96 -14.17
C GLN A 37 9.43 -39.61 -14.95
N THR A 38 10.22 -38.79 -15.64
CA THR A 38 11.58 -39.20 -16.05
C THR A 38 12.48 -39.14 -14.82
N SER A 39 13.11 -40.28 -14.53
CA SER A 39 14.05 -40.49 -13.44
C SER A 39 15.19 -39.46 -13.45
N ARG A 40 15.65 -39.06 -12.27
CA ARG A 40 17.08 -38.90 -11.96
C ARG A 40 17.29 -39.19 -10.48
N TRP A 41 18.36 -39.92 -10.24
CA TRP A 41 18.66 -40.69 -9.04
C TRP A 41 18.86 -39.84 -7.78
N ALA A 42 18.46 -40.44 -6.66
CA ALA A 42 18.82 -40.01 -5.31
C ALA A 42 20.13 -40.67 -4.88
N THR A 43 20.90 -39.97 -4.05
CA THR A 43 21.65 -40.59 -2.96
C THR A 43 21.27 -39.91 -1.66
N ALA A 44 20.75 -40.73 -0.74
CA ALA A 44 20.63 -40.46 0.69
C ALA A 44 22.03 -40.51 1.32
N THR A 45 22.31 -39.89 2.47
CA THR A 45 22.03 -40.41 3.83
C THR A 45 22.04 -39.23 4.85
N ARG A 46 21.05 -39.05 5.73
CA ARG A 46 20.94 -39.60 7.12
C ARG A 46 22.18 -39.30 7.98
N PHE A 47 22.15 -38.76 9.22
CA PHE A 47 21.13 -38.63 10.28
C PHE A 47 21.70 -37.81 11.48
N TYR A 48 20.82 -37.24 12.34
CA TYR A 48 20.90 -36.96 13.83
C TYR A 48 22.17 -36.32 14.44
N SER A 49 22.21 -35.54 15.54
CA SER A 49 21.31 -34.83 16.47
C SER A 49 22.18 -34.27 17.62
N ASP A 50 21.66 -33.29 18.38
CA ASP A 50 22.03 -32.99 19.79
C ASP A 50 23.44 -32.39 20.06
N VAL A 51 23.75 -31.60 21.10
CA VAL A 51 23.05 -30.77 22.11
C VAL A 51 24.19 -30.11 22.95
N LYS A 52 23.95 -28.88 23.48
CA LYS A 52 24.62 -28.17 24.60
C LYS A 52 26.12 -27.78 24.50
N THR A 53 26.52 -26.51 24.60
CA THR A 53 26.62 -25.52 25.73
C THR A 53 28.05 -25.42 26.30
N THR A 54 28.40 -24.18 26.66
CA THR A 54 29.42 -23.66 27.60
C THR A 54 30.81 -23.27 27.07
N ASP A 55 31.06 -21.97 27.17
CA ASP A 55 32.37 -21.30 27.16
C ASP A 55 33.29 -21.82 28.29
N PRO A 56 34.61 -21.53 28.21
CA PRO A 56 35.11 -20.61 29.22
C PRO A 56 36.12 -19.54 28.73
N ILE A 57 36.19 -18.55 29.61
CA ILE A 57 37.02 -17.36 29.76
C ILE A 57 38.50 -17.70 30.05
N GLY A 58 39.42 -16.79 29.70
CA GLY A 58 40.77 -16.67 30.30
C GLY A 58 41.78 -15.97 29.38
N GLU A 59 41.87 -14.63 29.39
CA GLU A 59 42.93 -13.83 30.06
C GLU A 59 44.27 -13.75 29.28
N LYS A 60 44.54 -12.62 28.60
CA LYS A 60 45.32 -11.43 29.04
C LYS A 60 46.87 -11.60 28.97
N ALA A 61 47.47 -10.88 28.02
CA ALA A 61 48.73 -10.14 28.15
C ALA A 61 48.78 -9.11 26.99
N ALA A 62 48.47 -7.83 27.22
CA ALA A 62 49.42 -6.77 27.60
C ALA A 62 50.58 -6.64 26.60
N SER A 63 50.46 -5.69 25.65
CA SER A 63 51.31 -4.48 25.51
C SER A 63 52.79 -4.78 25.26
N ILE A 64 53.39 -4.31 24.16
CA ILE A 64 54.06 -3.00 24.09
C ILE A 64 54.32 -2.67 22.61
N SER A 65 53.92 -1.47 22.17
CA SER A 65 54.57 -0.71 21.09
C SER A 65 55.54 0.29 21.74
N PRO A 66 56.69 0.69 21.15
CA PRO A 66 56.63 1.69 20.09
C PRO A 66 57.72 1.62 18.98
N THR A 67 57.31 2.20 17.85
CA THR A 67 58.00 2.83 16.68
C THR A 67 59.37 3.51 16.91
N PRO A 68 60.05 4.19 15.94
CA PRO A 68 59.90 4.31 14.46
C PRO A 68 61.26 4.30 13.68
N ARG A 69 61.21 4.69 12.38
CA ARG A 69 62.28 5.23 11.48
C ARG A 69 62.98 4.19 10.61
N ASP A 70 63.34 4.43 9.36
CA ASP A 70 63.20 5.52 8.37
C ASP A 70 63.74 4.94 7.04
N ILE A 71 63.49 5.63 5.91
CA ILE A 71 64.18 5.53 4.59
C ILE A 71 63.70 4.36 3.69
N LEU A 72 62.92 4.57 2.62
CA LEU A 72 63.06 5.34 1.36
C LEU A 72 63.79 4.57 0.24
N ASN A 73 63.09 4.44 -0.90
CA ASN A 73 63.53 4.07 -2.26
C ASN A 73 64.11 2.66 -2.44
N ASP A 74 64.07 2.02 -3.61
CA ASP A 74 63.58 2.34 -4.95
C ASP A 74 63.36 0.99 -5.65
N SER A 75 62.48 0.99 -6.63
CA SER A 75 62.53 0.23 -7.89
C SER A 75 63.68 -0.77 -8.08
N ILE A 76 63.37 -2.02 -8.45
CA ILE A 76 63.78 -2.64 -9.74
C ILE A 76 63.21 -4.06 -9.86
N ASP A 77 62.78 -4.32 -11.08
CA ASP A 77 62.16 -5.49 -11.69
C ASP A 77 63.03 -6.76 -11.80
N VAL A 78 62.36 -7.93 -11.66
CA VAL A 78 62.57 -9.24 -12.34
C VAL A 78 63.76 -10.11 -11.84
N PRO A 79 63.76 -11.48 -11.85
CA PRO A 79 62.79 -12.49 -12.35
C PRO A 79 62.40 -13.58 -11.32
N GLU A 80 61.54 -14.51 -11.77
CA GLU A 80 61.30 -15.83 -11.16
C GLU A 80 62.59 -16.51 -10.67
N SER A 81 62.55 -17.01 -9.44
CA SER A 81 63.35 -18.15 -9.00
C SER A 81 62.47 -19.10 -8.22
N GLU A 82 62.22 -20.25 -8.86
CA GLU A 82 61.74 -21.47 -8.25
C GLU A 82 62.65 -21.84 -7.07
N GLU A 83 62.14 -21.66 -5.86
CA GLU A 83 62.48 -22.54 -4.73
C GLU A 83 61.19 -22.88 -4.01
N SER A 84 60.46 -23.83 -4.60
CA SER A 84 59.49 -24.64 -3.88
C SER A 84 60.25 -25.47 -2.84
N GLY A 85 60.53 -24.85 -1.68
CA GLY A 85 60.69 -25.61 -0.45
C GLY A 85 59.41 -26.41 -0.26
N ASP A 86 59.57 -27.73 -0.22
CA ASP A 86 58.55 -28.78 -0.11
C ASP A 86 57.63 -28.53 1.11
N VAL A 87 56.70 -27.59 0.98
CA VAL A 87 55.62 -27.35 1.93
C VAL A 87 54.53 -28.34 1.55
N PRO A 88 54.25 -29.34 2.39
CA PRO A 88 53.24 -30.32 2.07
C PRO A 88 51.88 -29.64 1.90
N TRP A 89 51.12 -30.05 0.88
CA TRP A 89 49.81 -29.52 0.49
C TRP A 89 48.78 -29.33 1.63
N PHE A 90 49.00 -29.93 2.80
CA PHE A 90 48.16 -29.79 3.99
C PHE A 90 48.49 -28.54 4.85
N LEU A 91 49.61 -27.86 4.61
CA LEU A 91 50.02 -26.61 5.26
C LEU A 91 49.68 -25.37 4.41
N GLU A 92 49.39 -25.55 3.12
CA GLU A 92 48.86 -24.52 2.22
C GLU A 92 47.32 -24.39 2.34
N VAL A 93 46.80 -24.41 3.57
CA VAL A 93 45.37 -24.14 3.78
C VAL A 93 45.18 -22.64 3.63
N GLU A 94 44.88 -22.20 2.40
CA GLU A 94 44.30 -20.87 2.20
C GLU A 94 43.10 -20.73 3.15
N PRO A 95 43.08 -19.72 4.03
CA PRO A 95 41.91 -19.48 4.86
C PRO A 95 40.70 -19.35 3.93
N PRO A 96 39.54 -19.97 4.27
CA PRO A 96 38.40 -20.02 3.37
C PRO A 96 38.06 -18.60 2.91
N ARG A 97 38.39 -18.28 1.65
CA ARG A 97 38.12 -16.98 1.06
C ARG A 97 36.61 -16.81 1.15
N HIS A 98 36.18 -15.80 1.91
CA HIS A 98 34.77 -15.46 1.94
C HIS A 98 34.33 -15.28 0.48
N PRO A 99 33.23 -15.92 0.05
CA PRO A 99 32.76 -15.74 -1.32
C PRO A 99 32.64 -14.24 -1.57
N GLU A 100 33.19 -13.77 -2.70
CA GLU A 100 33.11 -12.37 -3.09
C GLU A 100 31.67 -11.89 -2.86
N SER A 101 31.52 -10.83 -2.08
CA SER A 101 30.20 -10.36 -1.70
C SER A 101 29.42 -10.07 -2.98
N GLN A 102 28.35 -10.83 -3.23
CA GLN A 102 27.45 -10.64 -4.38
C GLN A 102 26.80 -9.25 -4.41
N HIS A 103 27.06 -8.44 -3.38
CA HIS A 103 26.58 -7.07 -3.18
C HIS A 103 27.68 -6.02 -3.30
N ALA A 104 28.87 -6.35 -3.84
CA ALA A 104 29.87 -5.35 -4.18
C ALA A 104 29.29 -4.43 -5.27
N VAL A 105 28.96 -3.20 -4.89
CA VAL A 105 28.39 -2.21 -5.81
C VAL A 105 29.52 -1.62 -6.65
N GLU A 106 29.46 -1.81 -7.97
CA GLU A 106 30.40 -1.18 -8.90
C GLU A 106 30.11 0.33 -8.97
N LEU A 107 31.06 1.15 -8.54
CA LEU A 107 30.98 2.61 -8.68
C LEU A 107 31.24 3.03 -10.14
N PRO A 108 30.56 4.08 -10.64
CA PRO A 108 30.82 4.59 -11.99
C PRO A 108 32.24 5.15 -12.09
N LYS A 109 32.91 4.83 -13.20
CA LYS A 109 34.25 5.33 -13.53
C LYS A 109 34.15 6.76 -14.03
N VAL A 110 35.09 7.61 -13.62
CA VAL A 110 35.15 9.00 -14.08
C VAL A 110 35.53 9.04 -15.57
N PRO A 111 34.85 9.82 -16.41
CA PRO A 111 35.17 9.90 -17.82
C PRO A 111 36.46 10.72 -18.04
N GLU A 112 37.17 10.45 -19.13
CA GLU A 112 38.45 11.08 -19.44
C GLU A 112 38.31 12.62 -19.55
N GLY A 113 39.27 13.36 -19.01
CA GLY A 113 39.30 14.84 -19.01
C GLY A 113 38.22 15.51 -18.14
N ALA A 114 37.63 14.79 -17.19
CA ALA A 114 36.69 15.37 -16.23
C ALA A 114 37.43 16.00 -15.03
N PRO A 115 36.84 16.99 -14.33
CA PRO A 115 37.46 17.61 -13.15
C PRO A 115 37.82 16.59 -12.06
N GLU A 116 38.99 16.74 -11.44
CA GLU A 116 39.50 15.86 -10.36
C GLU A 116 38.54 15.73 -9.17
N VAL A 117 37.64 16.72 -8.99
CA VAL A 117 36.62 16.73 -7.94
C VAL A 117 35.59 15.60 -8.09
N ILE A 118 35.39 15.05 -9.31
CA ILE A 118 34.32 14.08 -9.57
C ILE A 118 34.60 12.72 -8.91
N GLU A 119 35.84 12.26 -8.88
CA GLU A 119 36.20 10.99 -8.24
C GLU A 119 35.92 10.96 -6.73
N PRO A 120 36.44 11.90 -5.91
CA PRO A 120 36.13 11.95 -4.49
C PRO A 120 34.64 12.25 -4.25
N MET A 121 33.99 12.97 -5.16
CA MET A 121 32.54 13.21 -5.09
C MET A 121 31.73 11.92 -5.24
N ILE A 122 32.03 11.05 -6.21
CA ILE A 122 31.31 9.78 -6.40
C ILE A 122 31.49 8.88 -5.16
N LYS A 123 32.71 8.80 -4.62
CA LYS A 123 33.00 8.07 -3.37
C LYS A 123 32.21 8.63 -2.20
N TYR A 124 32.19 9.96 -2.03
CA TYR A 124 31.41 10.65 -0.99
C TYR A 124 29.90 10.42 -1.13
N ILE A 125 29.36 10.43 -2.35
CA ILE A 125 27.93 10.19 -2.62
C ILE A 125 27.53 8.76 -2.21
N PHE A 126 28.39 7.78 -2.45
CA PHE A 126 28.12 6.40 -2.08
C PHE A 126 28.29 6.15 -0.57
N GLU A 127 29.46 6.49 -0.01
CA GLU A 127 29.83 6.12 1.36
C GLU A 127 29.16 7.03 2.41
N ASP A 128 29.33 8.35 2.29
CA ASP A 128 28.91 9.32 3.31
C ASP A 128 27.46 9.79 3.14
N MET A 129 27.01 9.94 1.90
CA MET A 129 25.61 10.28 1.61
C MET A 129 24.71 9.05 1.61
N GLY A 130 25.25 7.84 1.43
CA GLY A 130 24.50 6.59 1.40
C GLY A 130 23.44 6.55 0.30
N LEU A 131 23.76 7.12 -0.87
CA LEU A 131 22.90 7.06 -2.04
C LEU A 131 23.24 5.83 -2.89
N ASP A 132 22.19 5.14 -3.31
CA ASP A 132 22.27 3.90 -4.08
C ASP A 132 22.07 4.17 -5.58
N ASP A 133 22.36 3.18 -6.44
CA ASP A 133 22.11 3.21 -7.88
C ASP A 133 22.67 4.44 -8.60
N ILE A 134 23.96 4.73 -8.41
CA ILE A 134 24.59 5.90 -9.01
C ILE A 134 24.79 5.67 -10.52
N SER A 135 24.17 6.50 -11.36
CA SER A 135 24.38 6.52 -12.81
C SER A 135 25.12 7.79 -13.24
N LEU A 136 26.06 7.67 -14.16
CA LEU A 136 26.83 8.80 -14.70
C LEU A 136 26.58 8.94 -16.21
N LEU A 137 26.16 10.13 -16.63
CA LEU A 137 25.93 10.50 -18.03
C LEU A 137 26.92 11.60 -18.41
N ASP A 138 27.79 11.31 -19.37
CA ASP A 138 28.67 12.28 -20.01
C ASP A 138 27.96 12.92 -21.21
N MET A 139 27.61 14.20 -21.09
CA MET A 139 26.89 14.97 -22.11
C MET A 139 27.72 16.15 -22.63
N ARG A 140 29.05 16.07 -22.57
CA ARG A 140 29.94 17.12 -23.06
C ARG A 140 29.86 17.36 -24.58
N GLU A 141 29.41 16.36 -25.33
CA GLU A 141 29.32 16.41 -26.81
C GLU A 141 27.96 16.88 -27.34
N VAL A 142 27.07 17.40 -26.47
CA VAL A 142 25.73 17.85 -26.88
C VAL A 142 25.76 19.24 -27.50
N ASP A 143 25.36 19.35 -28.76
CA ASP A 143 25.26 20.61 -29.53
C ASP A 143 23.83 20.83 -30.09
N PRO A 144 23.04 21.83 -29.65
CA PRO A 144 23.41 22.97 -28.80
C PRO A 144 23.58 22.59 -27.32
N PRO A 145 24.38 23.35 -26.54
CA PRO A 145 24.59 23.09 -25.12
C PRO A 145 23.26 23.13 -24.36
N ALA A 146 23.11 22.21 -23.41
CA ALA A 146 21.91 22.13 -22.58
C ALA A 146 21.73 23.41 -21.74
N ALA A 147 20.49 23.77 -21.43
CA ALA A 147 20.16 24.96 -20.62
C ALA A 147 20.74 24.96 -19.20
N LEU A 148 21.35 23.85 -18.77
CA LEU A 148 22.02 23.70 -17.48
C LEU A 148 23.46 24.26 -17.47
N GLY A 149 24.10 24.33 -18.64
CA GLY A 149 25.46 24.83 -18.81
C GLY A 149 26.26 24.09 -19.89
N PRO A 150 27.43 24.63 -20.29
CA PRO A 150 28.35 23.95 -21.22
C PRO A 150 29.01 22.74 -20.56
N ASN A 151 29.49 21.80 -21.39
CA ASN A 151 30.23 20.61 -20.99
C ASN A 151 29.59 19.88 -19.79
N LEU A 152 28.36 19.41 -19.98
CA LEU A 152 27.53 18.89 -18.90
C LEU A 152 27.90 17.45 -18.53
N ILE A 153 28.15 17.20 -17.24
CA ILE A 153 28.23 15.87 -16.64
C ILE A 153 27.08 15.73 -15.65
N MET A 154 26.27 14.69 -15.83
CA MET A 154 25.07 14.48 -15.02
C MET A 154 25.20 13.19 -14.23
N LEU A 155 24.99 13.26 -12.92
CA LEU A 155 24.88 12.10 -12.05
C LEU A 155 23.46 11.96 -11.55
N PHE A 156 22.95 10.74 -11.52
CA PHE A 156 21.70 10.41 -10.83
C PHE A 156 22.00 9.44 -9.71
N ALA A 157 21.33 9.64 -8.57
CA ALA A 157 21.48 8.77 -7.41
C ALA A 157 20.15 8.63 -6.66
N THR A 158 19.91 7.44 -6.12
CA THR A 158 18.67 7.09 -5.41
C THR A 158 18.85 7.28 -3.90
N ALA A 159 17.90 7.97 -3.27
CA ALA A 159 17.80 8.12 -1.83
C ALA A 159 16.73 7.20 -1.23
N ARG A 160 17.01 6.65 -0.04
CA ARG A 160 16.10 5.76 0.71
C ARG A 160 14.77 6.39 1.12
N SER A 161 14.72 7.70 1.34
CA SER A 161 13.51 8.45 1.71
C SER A 161 13.67 9.94 1.44
N GLU A 162 12.56 10.69 1.44
CA GLU A 162 12.59 12.16 1.29
C GLU A 162 13.38 12.85 2.41
N ARG A 163 13.27 12.34 3.64
CA ARG A 163 14.07 12.84 4.77
C ARG A 163 15.55 12.58 4.56
N HIS A 164 15.91 11.38 4.09
CA HIS A 164 17.29 11.04 3.76
C HIS A 164 17.83 11.97 2.67
N LEU A 165 17.07 12.16 1.58
CA LEU A 165 17.37 13.04 0.46
C LEU A 165 17.68 14.48 0.92
N HIS A 166 16.84 15.05 1.78
CA HIS A 166 17.03 16.42 2.26
C HIS A 166 18.29 16.57 3.13
N ILE A 167 18.54 15.59 4.02
CA ILE A 167 19.72 15.62 4.90
C ILE A 167 21.00 15.40 4.10
N SER A 168 21.03 14.42 3.20
CA SER A 168 22.22 14.07 2.40
C SER A 168 22.56 15.20 1.43
N SER A 169 21.59 15.75 0.70
CA SER A 169 21.81 16.87 -0.23
C SER A 169 22.31 18.13 0.50
N GLY A 170 21.76 18.42 1.69
CA GLY A 170 22.25 19.53 2.51
C GLY A 170 23.66 19.33 3.04
N ARG A 171 24.07 18.09 3.36
CA ARG A 171 25.45 17.76 3.72
C ARG A 171 26.38 17.91 2.52
N PHE A 172 25.97 17.44 1.36
CA PHE A 172 26.73 17.51 0.12
C PHE A 172 27.10 18.94 -0.29
N VAL A 173 26.14 19.87 -0.27
CA VAL A 173 26.40 21.28 -0.58
C VAL A 173 27.43 21.89 0.38
N ARG A 174 27.40 21.51 1.67
CA ARG A 174 28.38 21.98 2.66
C ARG A 174 29.75 21.33 2.46
N TRP A 175 29.78 20.06 2.08
CA TRP A 175 31.00 19.33 1.76
C TRP A 175 31.71 19.96 0.55
N LEU A 176 31.00 20.25 -0.54
CA LEU A 176 31.55 20.94 -1.72
C LEU A 176 32.16 22.31 -1.36
N ARG A 177 31.48 23.07 -0.49
CA ARG A 177 31.97 24.37 -0.03
C ARG A 177 33.21 24.23 0.86
N LYS A 178 33.26 23.24 1.75
CA LYS A 178 34.33 23.07 2.74
C LYS A 178 35.60 22.46 2.13
N ASN A 179 35.45 21.47 1.25
CA ASN A 179 36.57 20.68 0.74
C ASN A 179 37.11 21.22 -0.58
N HIS A 180 36.23 21.76 -1.44
CA HIS A 180 36.60 22.16 -2.80
C HIS A 180 36.37 23.66 -3.08
N ASN A 181 35.88 24.44 -2.10
CA ASN A 181 35.52 25.86 -2.26
C ASN A 181 34.51 26.12 -3.40
N ILE A 182 33.71 25.12 -3.77
CA ILE A 182 32.71 25.23 -4.84
C ILE A 182 31.36 25.65 -4.25
N SER A 183 30.78 26.73 -4.76
CA SER A 183 29.43 27.13 -4.40
C SER A 183 28.39 26.41 -5.28
N ALA A 184 27.77 25.36 -4.74
CA ALA A 184 26.69 24.67 -5.42
C ALA A 184 25.31 25.28 -5.16
N ARG A 185 24.47 25.29 -6.19
CA ARG A 185 23.05 25.65 -6.12
C ARG A 185 22.22 24.37 -6.02
N ALA A 186 21.49 24.20 -4.92
CA ALA A 186 20.64 23.04 -4.69
C ALA A 186 19.16 23.42 -4.83
N ASP A 187 18.59 23.11 -5.99
CA ASP A 187 17.16 23.25 -6.23
C ASP A 187 16.38 22.12 -5.53
N GLY A 188 15.26 22.45 -4.91
CA GLY A 188 14.50 21.55 -4.02
C GLY A 188 15.01 21.49 -2.57
N LEU A 189 16.18 22.05 -2.24
CA LEU A 189 16.66 22.10 -0.87
C LEU A 189 16.06 23.30 -0.11
N ILE A 190 15.15 23.04 0.82
CA ILE A 190 14.53 24.07 1.66
C ILE A 190 15.47 24.50 2.79
N GLY A 191 15.75 25.80 2.89
CA GLY A 191 16.57 26.35 3.97
C GLY A 191 15.89 26.32 5.36
N PRO A 192 16.64 26.34 6.47
CA PRO A 192 16.04 26.37 7.81
C PRO A 192 15.12 27.58 8.05
N GLY A 193 15.47 28.75 7.51
CA GLY A 193 14.65 29.97 7.62
C GLY A 193 13.35 29.87 6.82
N GLU A 194 13.41 29.30 5.62
CA GLU A 194 12.25 29.06 4.77
C GLU A 194 11.32 28.01 5.38
N LEU A 195 11.88 26.91 5.90
CA LEU A 195 11.12 25.88 6.60
C LEU A 195 10.41 26.45 7.83
N ARG A 196 11.11 27.23 8.67
CA ARG A 196 10.51 27.93 9.82
C ARG A 196 9.37 28.85 9.39
N THR A 197 9.54 29.58 8.28
CA THR A 197 8.53 30.49 7.75
C THR A 197 7.31 29.74 7.21
N LYS A 198 7.52 28.67 6.42
CA LYS A 198 6.45 27.81 5.90
C LYS A 198 5.66 27.16 7.04
N LEU A 199 6.35 26.57 8.03
CA LEU A 199 5.70 25.98 9.22
C LEU A 199 4.95 27.03 10.03
N ARG A 200 5.48 28.24 10.19
CA ARG A 200 4.79 29.34 10.87
C ARG A 200 3.51 29.75 10.14
N ARG A 201 3.57 29.90 8.81
CA ARG A 201 2.40 30.22 7.96
C ARG A 201 1.36 29.11 8.03
N LEU A 202 1.78 27.85 7.98
CA LEU A 202 0.91 26.70 8.10
C LEU A 202 0.20 26.64 9.45
N ARG A 203 0.92 26.83 10.57
CA ARG A 203 0.31 26.91 11.91
C ARG A 203 -0.66 28.09 12.04
N LYS A 204 -0.33 29.25 11.47
CA LYS A 204 -1.24 30.41 11.44
C LYS A 204 -2.52 30.11 10.66
N LYS A 205 -2.40 29.45 9.50
CA LYS A 205 -3.54 29.02 8.68
C LYS A 205 -4.42 28.01 9.41
N ALA A 206 -3.81 26.99 10.03
CA ALA A 206 -4.54 26.02 10.86
C ALA A 206 -5.27 26.69 12.03
N LYS A 207 -4.60 27.61 12.74
CA LYS A 207 -5.21 28.40 13.81
C LYS A 207 -6.41 29.24 13.32
N LEU A 208 -6.31 29.86 12.14
CA LEU A 208 -7.40 30.64 11.54
C LEU A 208 -8.57 29.76 11.11
N MET A 209 -8.29 28.56 10.59
CA MET A 209 -9.30 27.60 10.11
C MET A 209 -9.95 26.78 11.25
N GLY A 210 -9.59 27.03 12.52
CA GLY A 210 -10.15 26.29 13.66
C GLY A 210 -9.81 24.80 13.68
N THR A 211 -8.95 24.33 12.77
CA THR A 211 -8.48 22.94 12.72
C THR A 211 -7.41 22.74 13.78
N ASN A 212 -7.43 21.59 14.47
CA ASN A 212 -6.40 21.23 15.45
C ASN A 212 -5.00 21.48 14.87
N THR A 213 -4.16 22.22 15.58
CA THR A 213 -2.80 22.61 15.12
C THR A 213 -1.86 21.42 14.88
N ALA A 214 -2.28 20.20 15.26
CA ALA A 214 -1.58 18.94 15.01
C ALA A 214 -1.93 18.31 13.65
N ILE A 215 -3.04 18.72 13.02
CA ILE A 215 -3.44 18.22 11.70
C ILE A 215 -2.96 19.24 10.68
N ILE A 216 -1.86 18.91 10.00
CA ILE A 216 -1.41 19.65 8.84
C ILE A 216 -2.55 19.58 7.82
N PRO A 217 -3.12 20.71 7.37
CA PRO A 217 -4.21 20.69 6.40
C PRO A 217 -3.75 19.91 5.16
N GLY A 218 -4.58 18.96 4.73
CA GLY A 218 -4.28 18.08 3.60
C GLY A 218 -4.00 18.89 2.33
N GLY A 219 -2.88 18.58 1.68
CA GLY A 219 -2.42 19.24 0.45
C GLY A 219 -0.90 19.35 0.36
N ASP A 220 -0.41 19.69 -0.83
CA ASP A 220 1.01 19.87 -1.11
C ASP A 220 1.51 21.19 -0.53
N ASN A 221 2.04 21.13 0.68
CA ASN A 221 2.57 22.31 1.40
C ASN A 221 3.96 22.75 0.88
N GLY A 222 4.51 22.06 -0.13
CA GLY A 222 5.85 22.29 -0.66
C GLY A 222 6.94 22.19 0.40
N ILE A 223 6.75 21.32 1.41
CA ILE A 223 7.73 21.02 2.47
C ILE A 223 8.42 19.69 2.19
N SER A 224 7.69 18.68 1.74
CA SER A 224 8.24 17.43 1.20
C SER A 224 8.62 17.62 -0.26
N THR A 225 9.79 17.10 -0.63
CA THR A 225 10.21 16.96 -2.02
C THR A 225 10.87 15.61 -2.21
N GLY A 226 10.54 14.93 -3.31
CA GLY A 226 11.17 13.68 -3.74
C GLY A 226 12.35 13.87 -4.70
N TRP A 227 12.73 15.12 -5.00
CA TRP A 227 13.81 15.45 -5.94
C TRP A 227 14.59 16.68 -5.48
N VAL A 228 15.93 16.57 -5.49
CA VAL A 228 16.85 17.68 -5.25
C VAL A 228 17.91 17.67 -6.37
N CYS A 229 18.08 18.81 -7.03
CA CYS A 229 19.04 19.00 -8.12
C CYS A 229 20.16 19.91 -7.63
N VAL A 230 21.38 19.40 -7.54
CA VAL A 230 22.56 20.17 -7.14
C VAL A 230 23.39 20.49 -8.38
N ASN A 231 23.40 21.74 -8.79
CA ASN A 231 24.17 22.26 -9.92
C ASN A 231 25.37 23.07 -9.42
N PHE A 232 26.55 22.78 -9.96
CA PHE A 232 27.73 23.61 -9.81
C PHE A 232 28.60 23.55 -11.06
N SER A 233 29.35 24.62 -11.30
CA SER A 233 30.35 24.66 -12.36
C SER A 233 31.73 24.45 -11.75
N SER A 234 32.51 23.58 -12.37
CA SER A 234 33.93 23.43 -12.07
C SER A 234 34.71 24.16 -13.17
N SER A 235 35.19 25.35 -12.84
CA SER A 235 36.01 26.16 -13.74
C SER A 235 37.43 25.61 -13.73
N GLY A 236 37.86 24.98 -14.82
CA GLY A 236 39.26 25.06 -15.22
C GLY A 236 39.43 26.42 -15.89
N ASP A 237 40.47 27.17 -15.53
CA ASP A 237 40.74 28.53 -16.00
C ASP A 237 41.20 28.57 -17.48
N GLN A 238 40.51 27.84 -18.37
CA GLN A 238 40.84 27.73 -19.79
C GLN A 238 39.78 28.44 -20.63
N THR A 239 39.99 29.72 -20.89
CA THR A 239 39.25 30.46 -21.93
C THR A 239 39.63 29.89 -23.29
N ASN A 240 38.69 29.22 -23.99
CA ASN A 240 38.91 28.85 -25.38
C ASN A 240 38.60 30.05 -26.28
N GLU A 241 39.60 30.54 -27.00
CA GLU A 241 39.46 31.57 -28.04
C GLU A 241 38.81 30.95 -29.28
N ALA A 242 37.49 30.78 -29.26
CA ALA A 242 36.72 30.41 -30.46
C ALA A 242 36.06 31.66 -31.04
N ALA A 243 36.45 32.04 -32.26
CA ALA A 243 35.80 33.09 -33.03
C ALA A 243 34.39 32.64 -33.43
N LYS A 244 33.35 33.39 -33.01
CA LYS A 244 31.98 33.15 -33.46
C LYS A 244 31.71 33.92 -34.75
N VAL A 245 31.29 33.19 -35.78
CA VAL A 245 30.78 33.75 -37.02
C VAL A 245 29.34 33.27 -37.14
N ASP A 246 28.38 34.21 -37.20
CA ASP A 246 26.97 33.86 -37.43
C ASP A 246 26.79 33.22 -38.81
N ASP A 247 25.66 32.54 -39.07
CA ASP A 247 25.27 31.98 -40.38
C ASP A 247 25.27 33.02 -41.53
N SER A 248 25.39 34.32 -41.21
CA SER A 248 25.52 35.43 -42.15
C SER A 248 26.98 35.87 -42.44
N GLY A 249 27.98 35.13 -41.96
CA GLY A 249 29.40 35.45 -42.16
C GLY A 249 29.90 36.66 -41.37
N ARG A 250 29.07 37.22 -40.48
CA ARG A 250 29.44 38.35 -39.61
C ARG A 250 29.93 37.86 -38.25
N PHE A 251 31.02 38.46 -37.78
CA PHE A 251 31.57 38.24 -36.45
C PHE A 251 30.58 38.75 -35.39
N SER A 252 30.01 37.85 -34.58
CA SER A 252 29.05 38.22 -33.53
C SER A 252 29.67 38.08 -32.14
N GLY A 253 29.75 39.21 -31.45
CA GLY A 253 29.85 39.29 -29.99
C GLY A 253 31.26 39.18 -29.37
N PHE A 254 31.59 40.18 -28.57
CA PHE A 254 32.71 40.15 -27.62
C PHE A 254 32.41 39.20 -26.46
N GLY A 255 33.29 38.24 -26.22
CA GLY A 255 33.26 37.33 -25.08
C GLY A 255 33.40 35.87 -25.51
N ALA A 256 34.53 35.24 -25.17
CA ALA A 256 34.70 33.79 -25.30
C ALA A 256 33.61 33.08 -24.47
N PRO A 257 32.97 32.02 -24.98
CA PRO A 257 32.07 31.22 -24.16
C PRO A 257 32.84 30.71 -22.94
N GLN A 258 32.28 30.87 -21.74
CA GLN A 258 32.90 30.35 -20.52
C GLN A 258 33.07 28.83 -20.67
N THR A 259 34.29 28.35 -20.85
CA THR A 259 34.64 26.93 -21.00
C THR A 259 34.64 26.22 -19.63
N GLY A 260 33.53 26.27 -18.91
CA GLY A 260 33.37 25.53 -17.66
C GLY A 260 32.84 24.12 -17.92
N THR A 261 33.26 23.12 -17.12
CA THR A 261 32.52 21.86 -17.03
C THR A 261 31.42 22.03 -16.00
N THR A 262 30.17 21.83 -16.41
CA THR A 262 29.03 21.91 -15.51
C THR A 262 28.70 20.53 -14.96
N VAL A 263 28.68 20.38 -13.65
CA VAL A 263 28.35 19.12 -12.99
C VAL A 263 26.99 19.25 -12.31
N VAL A 264 26.08 18.35 -12.65
CA VAL A 264 24.72 18.30 -12.10
C VAL A 264 24.51 16.97 -11.41
N VAL A 265 24.24 17.01 -10.11
CA VAL A 265 23.94 15.83 -9.30
C VAL A 265 22.45 15.84 -8.97
N GLN A 266 21.72 14.87 -9.52
CA GLN A 266 20.29 14.70 -9.33
C GLN A 266 20.02 13.60 -8.33
N CYS A 267 19.60 13.99 -7.13
CA CYS A 267 19.25 13.08 -6.06
C CYS A 267 17.73 12.93 -6.01
N MET A 268 17.21 11.71 -6.08
CA MET A 268 15.76 11.45 -6.09
C MET A 268 15.40 10.29 -5.17
N THR A 269 14.16 10.24 -4.69
CA THR A 269 13.62 8.98 -4.14
C THR A 269 13.33 8.01 -5.28
N ASP A 270 13.36 6.71 -4.98
CA ASP A 270 13.08 5.66 -5.96
C ASP A 270 11.76 5.88 -6.71
N SER A 271 10.69 6.21 -5.95
CA SER A 271 9.38 6.54 -6.52
C SER A 271 9.43 7.73 -7.49
N ARG A 272 10.21 8.78 -7.18
CA ARG A 272 10.27 9.97 -8.02
C ARG A 272 11.18 9.79 -9.23
N ARG A 273 12.25 9.00 -9.09
CA ARG A 273 13.16 8.60 -10.17
C ARG A 273 12.40 7.79 -11.23
N ALA A 274 11.58 6.83 -10.81
CA ALA A 274 10.74 6.04 -11.71
C ALA A 274 9.62 6.84 -12.40
N GLU A 275 9.11 7.90 -11.76
CA GLU A 275 8.07 8.76 -12.34
C GLU A 275 8.64 9.72 -13.40
N LEU A 276 9.78 10.35 -13.13
CA LEU A 276 10.39 11.34 -14.03
C LEU A 276 11.20 10.70 -15.17
N ASP A 277 11.83 9.55 -14.90
CA ASP A 277 12.64 8.77 -15.84
C ASP A 277 13.59 9.62 -16.72
N LEU A 278 14.32 10.51 -16.06
CA LEU A 278 15.20 11.48 -16.75
C LEU A 278 16.37 10.79 -17.46
N GLU A 279 16.77 9.60 -17.02
CA GLU A 279 17.84 8.83 -17.65
C GLU A 279 17.48 8.42 -19.08
N THR A 280 16.25 7.94 -19.31
CA THR A 280 15.81 7.56 -20.66
C THR A 280 15.62 8.80 -21.55
N LEU A 281 15.12 9.90 -20.98
CA LEU A 281 14.98 11.18 -21.67
C LEU A 281 16.34 11.70 -22.15
N TRP A 282 17.32 11.82 -21.26
CA TRP A 282 18.65 12.33 -21.62
C TRP A 282 19.41 11.37 -22.52
N LYS A 283 19.23 10.06 -22.35
CA LYS A 283 19.75 9.05 -23.30
C LYS A 283 19.19 9.25 -24.71
N GLY A 284 17.90 9.54 -24.82
CA GLY A 284 17.25 9.84 -26.10
C GLY A 284 17.79 11.11 -26.77
N ILE A 285 17.96 12.18 -25.98
CA ILE A 285 18.54 13.44 -26.45
C ILE A 285 19.98 13.23 -26.92
N LEU A 286 20.81 12.55 -26.14
CA LEU A 286 22.20 12.27 -26.48
C LEU A 286 22.30 11.42 -27.76
N LYS A 287 21.46 10.36 -27.90
CA LYS A 287 21.39 9.53 -29.11
C LYS A 287 21.05 10.33 -30.35
N LYS A 288 20.08 11.24 -30.25
CA LYS A 288 19.69 12.13 -31.35
C LYS A 288 20.83 13.10 -31.70
N ASN A 289 21.48 13.65 -30.69
CA ASN A 289 22.54 14.62 -30.87
C ASN A 289 23.80 14.02 -31.52
N LEU A 290 24.28 12.87 -31.03
CA LEU A 290 25.41 12.16 -31.63
C LEU A 290 25.16 11.83 -33.11
N LYS A 291 23.92 11.44 -33.45
CA LYS A 291 23.53 11.20 -34.84
C LYS A 291 23.59 12.48 -35.68
N GLN A 292 23.09 13.60 -35.15
CA GLN A 292 23.11 14.90 -35.83
C GLN A 292 24.54 15.43 -36.00
N ASN A 293 25.39 15.31 -34.98
CA ASN A 293 26.79 15.75 -35.03
C ASN A 293 27.60 14.96 -36.05
N ARG A 294 27.43 13.63 -36.12
CA ARG A 294 28.08 12.81 -37.15
C ARG A 294 27.58 13.13 -38.56
N GLN A 295 26.28 13.37 -38.71
CA GLN A 295 25.71 13.82 -39.99
C GLN A 295 26.28 15.18 -40.43
N ALA A 296 26.41 16.13 -39.50
CA ALA A 296 27.01 17.43 -39.77
C ALA A 296 28.50 17.34 -40.14
N ARG A 297 29.23 16.35 -39.59
CA ARG A 297 30.62 16.04 -39.94
C ARG A 297 30.79 15.28 -41.27
N GLY A 298 29.69 14.85 -41.91
CA GLY A 298 29.74 14.12 -43.17
C GLY A 298 30.14 12.65 -43.05
N GLU A 299 30.20 12.11 -41.83
CA GLU A 299 30.47 10.69 -41.58
C GLU A 299 29.21 9.86 -41.88
N LYS A 300 29.33 8.81 -42.70
CA LYS A 300 28.22 7.90 -43.02
C LYS A 300 27.91 7.01 -41.82
N MET A 301 26.62 6.72 -41.59
CA MET A 301 26.19 5.84 -40.50
C MET A 301 26.54 4.38 -40.81
N ASP A 302 27.60 3.88 -40.20
CA ASP A 302 27.89 2.45 -40.18
C ASP A 302 27.19 1.81 -38.97
N SER A 303 26.01 1.23 -39.23
CA SER A 303 25.24 0.39 -38.30
C SER A 303 24.62 1.05 -37.04
N PRO A 304 23.42 0.62 -36.61
CA PRO A 304 22.83 1.03 -35.33
C PRO A 304 23.63 0.56 -34.11
N GLU A 305 24.44 -0.49 -34.26
CA GLU A 305 25.24 -1.10 -33.19
C GLU A 305 26.43 -0.24 -32.78
N GLU A 306 27.09 0.43 -33.72
CA GLU A 306 28.20 1.33 -33.42
C GLU A 306 27.72 2.54 -32.60
N LEU A 307 26.56 3.11 -32.96
CA LEU A 307 25.94 4.19 -32.20
C LEU A 307 25.60 3.74 -30.77
N GLU A 308 25.15 2.50 -30.59
CA GLU A 308 24.86 1.96 -29.26
C GLU A 308 26.13 1.74 -28.42
N ARG A 309 27.26 1.35 -29.04
CA ARG A 309 28.56 1.24 -28.36
C ARG A 309 29.07 2.60 -27.89
N LEU A 310 28.94 3.65 -28.71
CA LEU A 310 29.32 5.02 -28.33
C LEU A 310 28.42 5.57 -27.22
N LEU A 311 27.12 5.25 -27.26
CA LEU A 311 26.23 5.62 -26.17
C LEU A 311 26.58 4.88 -24.88
N ALA A 312 26.97 3.59 -24.97
CA ALA A 312 27.36 2.81 -23.81
C ALA A 312 28.69 3.27 -23.18
N SER A 313 29.60 3.89 -23.94
CA SER A 313 30.82 4.47 -23.36
C SER A 313 30.55 5.78 -22.60
N LYS A 314 29.56 6.57 -23.06
CA LYS A 314 29.17 7.85 -22.44
C LYS A 314 28.18 7.70 -21.28
N ILE A 315 27.43 6.60 -21.23
CA ILE A 315 26.40 6.36 -20.22
C ILE A 315 26.77 5.14 -19.38
N GLN A 316 26.99 5.38 -18.10
CA GLN A 316 27.22 4.34 -17.11
C GLN A 316 25.97 4.21 -16.24
N LEU A 317 25.14 3.21 -16.57
CA LEU A 317 23.96 2.85 -15.77
C LEU A 317 24.36 1.86 -14.67
N PRO A 318 23.76 1.97 -13.46
CA PRO A 318 24.01 1.02 -12.40
C PRO A 318 23.56 -0.38 -12.85
N LYS A 319 24.50 -1.32 -12.88
CA LYS A 319 24.20 -2.74 -13.01
C LYS A 319 23.86 -3.25 -11.63
N SER A 320 22.64 -3.01 -11.14
CA SER A 320 22.21 -3.71 -9.93
C SER A 320 22.06 -5.19 -10.27
N GLY A 321 23.07 -5.99 -9.89
CA GLY A 321 23.06 -7.43 -10.11
C GLY A 321 21.80 -8.08 -9.54
N SER A 322 21.25 -7.51 -8.47
CA SER A 322 19.97 -7.89 -7.89
C SER A 322 18.77 -7.59 -8.80
N ALA A 323 18.68 -6.43 -9.46
CA ALA A 323 17.56 -6.14 -10.36
C ALA A 323 17.65 -6.97 -11.64
N LEU A 324 18.84 -7.18 -12.19
CA LEU A 324 19.06 -8.10 -13.31
C LEU A 324 18.72 -9.54 -12.94
N GLN A 325 19.03 -9.98 -11.70
CA GLN A 325 18.65 -11.30 -11.19
C GLN A 325 17.13 -11.42 -11.00
N TRP A 326 16.47 -10.40 -10.45
CA TRP A 326 15.01 -10.34 -10.33
C TRP A 326 14.32 -10.32 -11.70
N GLN A 327 14.88 -9.58 -12.66
CA GLN A 327 14.38 -9.49 -14.02
C GLN A 327 14.64 -10.78 -14.80
N ALA A 328 15.80 -11.43 -14.61
CA ALA A 328 16.09 -12.75 -15.15
C ALA A 328 15.15 -13.82 -14.57
N MET A 329 14.83 -13.73 -13.27
CA MET A 329 13.84 -14.60 -12.62
C MET A 329 12.43 -14.36 -13.17
N GLN A 330 12.04 -13.10 -13.40
CA GLN A 330 10.79 -12.76 -14.09
C GLN A 330 10.78 -13.24 -15.54
N ASN A 331 11.83 -13.04 -16.31
CA ASN A 331 11.93 -13.48 -17.71
C ASN A 331 11.93 -15.01 -17.83
N ALA A 332 12.60 -15.71 -16.90
CA ALA A 332 12.55 -17.17 -16.77
C ALA A 332 11.14 -17.66 -16.41
N SER A 333 10.38 -16.87 -15.64
CA SER A 333 8.97 -17.15 -15.36
C SER A 333 8.04 -16.89 -16.55
N GLN A 334 8.38 -15.95 -17.45
CA GLN A 334 7.57 -15.58 -18.61
C GLN A 334 7.75 -16.50 -19.84
N ARG A 335 8.85 -17.26 -19.96
CA ARG A 335 9.10 -18.14 -21.11
C ARG A 335 8.31 -19.45 -21.13
N ARG A 336 7.39 -19.69 -20.18
CA ARG A 336 6.44 -20.81 -20.27
C ARG A 336 5.11 -20.33 -20.88
N ALA A 337 5.12 -20.12 -22.19
CA ALA A 337 3.88 -19.95 -22.95
C ALA A 337 3.19 -21.31 -23.09
N TYR A 338 2.05 -21.49 -22.43
CA TYR A 338 1.17 -22.64 -22.64
C TYR A 338 0.40 -22.41 -23.95
N THR A 339 0.64 -23.25 -24.96
CA THR A 339 -0.20 -23.32 -26.16
C THR A 339 -1.43 -24.18 -25.86
N THR A 340 -2.63 -23.60 -25.95
CA THR A 340 -3.88 -24.38 -25.96
C THR A 340 -4.70 -24.02 -27.19
N SER A 341 -4.44 -24.73 -28.28
CA SER A 341 -5.41 -24.93 -29.36
C SER A 341 -6.37 -26.03 -28.94
N ALA A 342 -7.53 -25.66 -28.40
CA ALA A 342 -8.64 -26.60 -28.15
C ALA A 342 -9.92 -26.08 -28.81
N ARG A 343 -10.51 -26.97 -29.63
CA ARG A 343 -11.64 -26.76 -30.54
C ARG A 343 -12.84 -26.13 -29.85
N ARG A 344 -13.38 -25.07 -30.46
CA ARG A 344 -14.73 -24.57 -30.21
C ARG A 344 -15.75 -25.63 -30.65
N LEU A 345 -16.60 -26.08 -29.75
CA LEU A 345 -17.90 -26.63 -30.09
C LEU A 345 -18.94 -25.54 -29.81
N LEU A 346 -19.59 -25.06 -30.88
CA LEU A 346 -20.73 -24.16 -30.82
C LEU A 346 -21.95 -24.90 -30.24
N PRO A 347 -22.74 -24.29 -29.34
CA PRO A 347 -24.10 -24.74 -29.08
C PRO A 347 -25.03 -24.18 -30.17
N ARG A 348 -25.77 -25.10 -30.78
CA ARG A 348 -26.75 -24.87 -31.84
C ARG A 348 -28.04 -24.30 -31.22
N LEU A 349 -28.58 -23.29 -31.91
CA LEU A 349 -29.86 -22.62 -31.65
C LEU A 349 -31.01 -23.62 -31.44
N ALA A 350 -31.83 -23.38 -30.42
CA ALA A 350 -33.22 -23.83 -30.35
C ALA A 350 -34.11 -22.62 -30.02
N SER A 351 -35.11 -22.42 -30.88
CA SER A 351 -36.06 -21.32 -30.90
C SER A 351 -37.35 -21.63 -30.14
N GLY A 352 -38.03 -20.57 -29.67
CA GLY A 352 -39.47 -20.54 -29.32
C GLY A 352 -39.72 -20.77 -27.82
N HIS A 353 -40.56 -20.02 -27.11
CA HIS A 353 -41.60 -19.06 -27.47
C HIS A 353 -41.84 -18.05 -26.32
N ARG A 354 -42.41 -16.90 -26.68
CA ARG A 354 -42.93 -15.84 -25.80
C ARG A 354 -44.22 -16.25 -25.08
N SER A 355 -44.49 -15.58 -23.94
CA SER A 355 -45.80 -15.27 -23.28
C SER A 355 -45.73 -15.60 -21.77
N ALA A 356 -46.36 -14.96 -20.80
CA ALA A 356 -46.94 -13.64 -20.53
C ALA A 356 -47.23 -13.62 -18.99
N HIS A 357 -47.44 -12.43 -18.39
CA HIS A 357 -47.99 -12.25 -17.03
C HIS A 357 -49.40 -12.86 -16.88
N PRO A 358 -49.88 -13.23 -15.66
CA PRO A 358 -50.47 -12.31 -14.64
C PRO A 358 -50.06 -12.68 -13.18
N ARG A 359 -49.88 -11.74 -12.23
CA ARG A 359 -50.83 -11.01 -11.33
C ARG A 359 -51.69 -11.87 -10.37
N ASP A 360 -51.52 -11.52 -9.09
CA ASP A 360 -52.40 -11.53 -7.91
C ASP A 360 -53.15 -12.81 -7.48
N ASP A 361 -52.89 -13.24 -6.23
CA ASP A 361 -53.96 -13.49 -5.24
C ASP A 361 -53.42 -13.53 -3.79
N PHE A 362 -53.98 -12.65 -2.96
CA PHE A 362 -53.97 -12.70 -1.50
C PHE A 362 -55.10 -13.61 -1.01
N ILE A 363 -54.91 -14.39 0.08
CA ILE A 363 -55.86 -14.54 1.19
C ILE A 363 -55.20 -15.27 2.39
N HIS A 364 -55.51 -14.73 3.57
CA HIS A 364 -55.23 -15.12 4.97
C HIS A 364 -55.46 -16.62 5.31
N ALA A 365 -54.97 -17.23 6.39
CA ALA A 365 -54.77 -16.86 7.80
C ALA A 365 -53.86 -17.94 8.45
N LYS A 366 -53.25 -17.85 9.64
CA LYS A 366 -53.75 -17.42 10.95
C LYS A 366 -52.54 -17.39 11.91
N ARG A 367 -52.38 -16.29 12.64
CA ARG A 367 -51.55 -16.23 13.86
C ARG A 367 -52.23 -17.08 14.94
N ASN A 368 -51.46 -17.88 15.68
CA ASN A 368 -51.76 -18.18 17.07
C ASN A 368 -50.65 -17.58 17.93
N VAL A 369 -51.07 -16.64 18.77
CA VAL A 369 -50.32 -16.06 19.87
C VAL A 369 -50.58 -16.94 21.09
N VAL A 370 -49.52 -17.46 21.71
CA VAL A 370 -49.50 -17.79 23.14
C VAL A 370 -48.26 -17.14 23.73
N ASN A 371 -48.50 -16.41 24.81
CA ASN A 371 -47.56 -15.58 25.58
C ASN A 371 -46.56 -16.42 26.40
N SER A 372 -45.54 -15.69 26.87
CA SER A 372 -44.67 -15.94 28.04
C SER A 372 -43.30 -16.58 27.73
N ASP A 373 -42.30 -15.69 27.81
CA ASP A 373 -40.98 -15.91 28.39
C ASP A 373 -40.28 -17.22 28.08
N ASN A 374 -39.55 -17.27 26.96
CA ASN A 374 -38.30 -18.04 26.87
C ASN A 374 -37.43 -17.51 25.73
N LEU A 375 -36.20 -17.12 26.10
CA LEU A 375 -35.09 -16.79 25.22
C LEU A 375 -34.72 -18.07 24.43
N PRO A 376 -34.76 -18.12 23.08
CA PRO A 376 -34.35 -19.32 22.37
C PRO A 376 -32.82 -19.38 22.33
N THR A 377 -32.23 -20.17 23.22
CA THR A 377 -30.85 -20.64 23.10
C THR A 377 -30.74 -21.45 21.80
N LYS A 378 -30.02 -20.91 20.81
CA LYS A 378 -29.69 -21.63 19.56
C LYS A 378 -28.94 -22.92 19.90
N ASP A 379 -29.45 -24.06 19.45
CA ASP A 379 -28.76 -25.35 19.51
C ASP A 379 -27.40 -25.26 18.82
N THR A 380 -26.33 -25.13 19.60
CA THR A 380 -24.96 -25.07 19.05
C THR A 380 -24.53 -26.47 18.64
N LYS A 381 -24.71 -26.82 17.36
CA LYS A 381 -24.18 -28.06 16.76
C LYS A 381 -22.65 -28.05 16.81
N THR A 382 -22.05 -29.21 17.09
CA THR A 382 -20.59 -29.36 17.07
C THR A 382 -20.07 -29.38 15.64
N LEU A 383 -18.80 -28.98 15.43
CA LEU A 383 -18.18 -28.98 14.09
C LEU A 383 -18.20 -30.36 13.42
N ALA A 384 -18.06 -31.44 14.20
CA ALA A 384 -18.14 -32.82 13.71
C ALA A 384 -19.54 -33.13 13.16
N GLN A 385 -20.61 -32.76 13.89
CA GLN A 385 -21.99 -32.97 13.43
C GLN A 385 -22.29 -32.21 12.13
N ILE A 386 -21.72 -31.02 11.96
CA ILE A 386 -21.88 -30.22 10.73
C ILE A 386 -21.17 -30.90 9.56
N ARG A 387 -19.95 -31.41 9.79
CA ARG A 387 -19.19 -32.19 8.80
C ARG A 387 -19.96 -33.44 8.38
N ASP A 388 -20.43 -34.24 9.34
CA ASP A 388 -21.16 -35.48 9.06
C ASP A 388 -22.46 -35.21 8.28
N ARG A 389 -23.20 -34.15 8.66
CA ARG A 389 -24.40 -33.73 7.93
C ARG A 389 -24.08 -33.32 6.49
N PHE A 390 -22.96 -32.65 6.28
CA PHE A 390 -22.54 -32.23 4.96
C PHE A 390 -22.05 -33.40 4.09
N GLU A 391 -21.26 -34.31 4.65
CA GLU A 391 -20.82 -35.55 3.99
C GLU A 391 -22.01 -36.43 3.60
N ASN A 392 -23.04 -36.51 4.45
CA ASN A 392 -24.28 -37.21 4.10
C ASN A 392 -24.97 -36.60 2.86
N ILE A 393 -24.98 -35.27 2.70
CA ILE A 393 -25.53 -34.62 1.50
C ILE A 393 -24.67 -34.88 0.27
N GLN A 394 -23.34 -35.01 0.44
CA GLN A 394 -22.43 -35.38 -0.65
C GLN A 394 -22.66 -36.83 -1.10
N LEU A 395 -22.69 -37.77 -0.15
CA LEU A 395 -22.83 -39.20 -0.41
C LEU A 395 -24.23 -39.59 -0.90
N ALA A 396 -25.27 -38.97 -0.33
CA ALA A 396 -26.66 -39.23 -0.71
C ALA A 396 -27.10 -38.48 -1.98
N GLY A 397 -26.26 -37.57 -2.52
CA GLY A 397 -26.57 -36.81 -3.73
C GLY A 397 -27.77 -35.87 -3.60
N LEU A 398 -28.13 -35.45 -2.38
CA LEU A 398 -29.28 -34.57 -2.13
C LEU A 398 -29.08 -33.19 -2.78
N PRO A 399 -30.17 -32.54 -3.26
CA PRO A 399 -30.07 -31.21 -3.86
C PRO A 399 -29.53 -30.19 -2.85
N LEU A 400 -28.53 -29.42 -3.27
CA LEU A 400 -27.94 -28.35 -2.46
C LEU A 400 -28.41 -27.01 -3.02
N THR A 401 -29.18 -26.26 -2.22
CA THR A 401 -29.66 -24.92 -2.60
C THR A 401 -28.69 -23.83 -2.11
N GLN A 402 -28.76 -22.63 -2.71
CA GLN A 402 -27.91 -21.50 -2.32
C GLN A 402 -28.12 -21.08 -0.85
N GLN A 403 -29.35 -21.18 -0.36
CA GLN A 403 -29.68 -20.88 1.04
C GLN A 403 -29.04 -21.89 2.00
N MET A 404 -29.17 -23.19 1.69
CA MET A 404 -28.52 -24.25 2.48
C MET A 404 -27.00 -24.07 2.51
N LEU A 405 -26.41 -23.63 1.40
CA LEU A 405 -24.96 -23.39 1.33
C LEU A 405 -24.52 -22.25 2.25
N CYS A 406 -25.21 -21.10 2.21
CA CYS A 406 -24.96 -20.00 3.14
C CYS A 406 -25.13 -20.45 4.60
N GLU A 407 -26.15 -21.24 4.89
CA GLU A 407 -26.38 -21.82 6.22
C GLU A 407 -25.19 -22.70 6.65
N PHE A 408 -24.77 -23.66 5.83
CA PHE A 408 -23.62 -24.52 6.14
C PHE A 408 -22.33 -23.72 6.37
N VAL A 409 -22.08 -22.67 5.59
CA VAL A 409 -20.93 -21.79 5.80
C VAL A 409 -21.03 -21.06 7.14
N THR A 410 -22.19 -20.49 7.48
CA THR A 410 -22.38 -19.82 8.78
C THR A 410 -22.31 -20.80 9.96
N GLU A 411 -22.88 -22.00 9.84
CA GLU A 411 -22.80 -23.08 10.82
C GLU A 411 -21.33 -23.51 11.01
N ALA A 412 -20.57 -23.70 9.93
CA ALA A 412 -19.16 -24.10 9.99
C ALA A 412 -18.28 -23.07 10.72
N PHE A 413 -18.54 -21.76 10.56
CA PHE A 413 -17.83 -20.73 11.31
C PHE A 413 -18.26 -20.61 12.78
N ALA A 414 -19.54 -20.87 13.07
CA ALA A 414 -20.14 -20.76 14.40
C ALA A 414 -20.00 -22.03 15.27
N GLY A 415 -19.68 -23.17 14.66
CA GLY A 415 -19.63 -24.47 15.33
C GLY A 415 -18.70 -24.52 16.54
N THR A 416 -19.19 -25.16 17.61
CA THR A 416 -18.47 -25.35 18.87
C THR A 416 -17.45 -26.49 18.75
N GLY A 417 -16.32 -26.35 19.44
CA GLY A 417 -15.25 -27.35 19.52
C GLY A 417 -14.18 -26.94 20.54
N SER A 418 -13.43 -27.90 21.07
CA SER A 418 -12.38 -27.68 22.07
C SER A 418 -11.06 -27.24 21.39
N GLU A 419 -10.48 -26.11 21.84
CA GLU A 419 -9.16 -25.58 21.40
C GLU A 419 -9.05 -25.26 19.87
N PRO A 420 -7.98 -24.60 19.33
CA PRO A 420 -8.12 -23.71 18.17
C PRO A 420 -8.24 -24.45 16.81
N LEU A 421 -9.47 -24.84 16.47
CA LEU A 421 -9.88 -25.50 15.22
C LEU A 421 -9.97 -24.56 14.00
N ALA A 422 -9.18 -23.49 13.94
CA ALA A 422 -9.24 -22.55 12.81
C ALA A 422 -8.95 -23.24 11.47
N GLN A 423 -7.92 -24.08 11.43
CA GLN A 423 -7.61 -24.77 10.18
C GLN A 423 -8.72 -25.74 9.76
N GLU A 424 -9.42 -26.37 10.71
CA GLU A 424 -10.53 -27.28 10.43
C GLU A 424 -11.80 -26.56 10.00
N ARG A 425 -12.10 -25.40 10.58
CA ARG A 425 -13.21 -24.55 10.13
C ARG A 425 -12.98 -24.09 8.69
N LEU A 426 -11.76 -23.64 8.39
CA LEU A 426 -11.38 -23.23 7.05
C LEU A 426 -11.42 -24.38 6.05
N SER A 427 -10.95 -25.57 6.43
CA SER A 427 -10.98 -26.75 5.55
C SER A 427 -12.40 -27.24 5.27
N LEU A 428 -13.29 -27.19 6.27
CA LEU A 428 -14.70 -27.50 6.07
C LEU A 428 -15.37 -26.50 5.13
N VAL A 429 -15.11 -25.20 5.29
CA VAL A 429 -15.63 -24.16 4.38
C VAL A 429 -15.08 -24.34 2.97
N ASP A 430 -13.80 -24.67 2.79
CA ASP A 430 -13.22 -24.95 1.47
C ASP A 430 -13.85 -26.17 0.81
N GLN A 431 -14.11 -27.25 1.58
CA GLN A 431 -14.84 -28.42 1.10
C GLN A 431 -16.27 -28.04 0.67
N ILE A 432 -16.96 -27.20 1.45
CA ILE A 432 -18.32 -26.72 1.11
C ILE A 432 -18.30 -25.94 -0.20
N LEU A 433 -17.42 -24.95 -0.31
CA LEU A 433 -17.30 -24.11 -1.50
C LEU A 433 -16.88 -24.92 -2.73
N TRP A 434 -16.01 -25.92 -2.56
CA TRP A 434 -15.59 -26.77 -3.68
C TRP A 434 -16.74 -27.60 -4.24
N THR A 435 -17.54 -28.23 -3.39
CA THR A 435 -18.69 -29.00 -3.90
C THR A 435 -19.75 -28.13 -4.55
N ALA A 436 -19.86 -26.87 -4.14
CA ALA A 436 -20.69 -25.88 -4.82
C ALA A 436 -20.20 -25.63 -6.24
N GLU A 437 -18.89 -25.48 -6.40
CA GLU A 437 -18.20 -25.30 -7.68
C GLU A 437 -18.42 -26.52 -8.59
N GLU A 438 -18.26 -27.72 -8.05
CA GLU A 438 -18.52 -28.98 -8.77
C GLU A 438 -19.97 -29.12 -9.23
N ARG A 439 -20.92 -28.62 -8.43
CA ARG A 439 -22.35 -28.58 -8.75
C ARG A 439 -22.73 -27.39 -9.64
N GLY A 440 -21.77 -26.54 -10.04
CA GLY A 440 -21.99 -25.41 -10.94
C GLY A 440 -22.72 -24.21 -10.32
N MET A 441 -22.73 -24.09 -8.98
CA MET A 441 -23.42 -23.02 -8.25
C MET A 441 -22.65 -21.69 -8.31
N THR A 442 -23.36 -20.58 -8.10
CA THR A 442 -22.75 -19.24 -8.01
C THR A 442 -22.20 -19.01 -6.60
N ILE A 443 -20.87 -19.06 -6.47
CA ILE A 443 -20.21 -18.87 -5.17
C ILE A 443 -20.11 -17.39 -4.81
N TRP A 444 -19.81 -16.53 -5.77
CA TRP A 444 -19.40 -15.14 -5.51
C TRP A 444 -20.56 -14.14 -5.61
N ASP A 445 -21.61 -14.40 -4.84
CA ASP A 445 -22.80 -13.54 -4.73
C ASP A 445 -22.76 -12.68 -3.46
N SER A 446 -23.56 -11.61 -3.40
CA SER A 446 -23.64 -10.70 -2.24
C SER A 446 -23.91 -11.46 -0.93
N ALA A 447 -24.86 -12.39 -0.96
CA ALA A 447 -25.24 -13.22 0.18
C ALA A 447 -24.09 -14.09 0.69
N MET A 448 -23.24 -14.59 -0.22
CA MET A 448 -22.08 -15.40 0.16
C MET A 448 -20.99 -14.55 0.79
N PHE A 449 -20.66 -13.40 0.19
CA PHE A 449 -19.70 -12.46 0.77
C PHE A 449 -20.13 -12.03 2.17
N THR A 450 -21.41 -11.69 2.34
CA THR A 450 -21.96 -11.36 3.65
C THR A 450 -21.84 -12.51 4.64
N SER A 451 -22.19 -13.72 4.24
CA SER A 451 -22.16 -14.91 5.12
C SER A 451 -20.73 -15.32 5.49
N LEU A 452 -19.79 -15.26 4.56
CA LEU A 452 -18.37 -15.51 4.80
C LEU A 452 -17.81 -14.47 5.77
N VAL A 453 -17.93 -13.18 5.45
CA VAL A 453 -17.36 -12.08 6.25
C VAL A 453 -17.97 -12.04 7.65
N GLU A 454 -19.30 -12.17 7.76
CA GLU A 454 -19.97 -12.28 9.06
C GLU A 454 -19.48 -13.50 9.83
N GLY A 455 -19.34 -14.66 9.16
CA GLY A 455 -18.79 -15.88 9.75
C GLY A 455 -17.40 -15.68 10.33
N PHE A 456 -16.48 -15.05 9.59
CA PHE A 456 -15.14 -14.71 10.08
C PHE A 456 -15.16 -13.82 11.31
N LEU A 457 -16.03 -12.81 11.32
CA LEU A 457 -16.13 -11.85 12.41
C LEU A 457 -16.78 -12.47 13.66
N LEU A 458 -17.77 -13.34 13.51
CA LEU A 458 -18.49 -13.94 14.64
C LEU A 458 -17.80 -15.21 15.19
N SER A 459 -16.91 -15.84 14.40
CA SER A 459 -16.23 -17.08 14.80
C SER A 459 -15.41 -16.94 16.09
N PRO A 460 -15.34 -17.98 16.95
CA PRO A 460 -14.48 -18.00 18.13
C PRO A 460 -12.98 -17.94 17.78
N SER A 461 -12.60 -18.31 16.56
CA SER A 461 -11.20 -18.28 16.08
C SER A 461 -10.76 -16.92 15.51
N TYR A 462 -11.50 -15.85 15.77
CA TYR A 462 -11.18 -14.49 15.33
C TYR A 462 -9.77 -14.05 15.81
N LYS A 463 -9.05 -13.28 14.97
CA LYS A 463 -7.63 -12.85 15.13
C LYS A 463 -6.54 -13.93 15.03
N GLN A 464 -6.88 -15.20 14.80
CA GLN A 464 -5.84 -16.18 14.46
C GLN A 464 -5.22 -15.89 13.08
N ARG A 465 -3.92 -16.17 12.93
CA ARG A 465 -3.15 -15.74 11.73
C ARG A 465 -3.73 -16.27 10.41
N SER A 466 -4.18 -17.53 10.37
CA SER A 466 -4.80 -18.16 9.21
C SER A 466 -6.15 -17.53 8.86
N PHE A 467 -7.00 -17.33 9.86
CA PHE A 467 -8.32 -16.67 9.74
C PHE A 467 -8.19 -15.22 9.28
N SER A 468 -7.26 -14.46 9.87
CA SER A 468 -7.03 -13.06 9.50
C SER A 468 -6.60 -12.93 8.04
N ARG A 469 -5.71 -13.82 7.56
CA ARG A 469 -5.31 -13.85 6.14
C ARG A 469 -6.50 -14.18 5.24
N ALA A 470 -7.29 -15.21 5.57
CA ALA A 470 -8.47 -15.61 4.79
C ALA A 470 -9.51 -14.48 4.73
N GLN A 471 -9.79 -13.85 5.87
CA GLN A 471 -10.67 -12.71 6.00
C GLN A 471 -10.20 -11.56 5.12
N THR A 472 -8.92 -11.19 5.16
CA THR A 472 -8.39 -10.11 4.32
C THR A 472 -8.53 -10.42 2.83
N ASN A 473 -8.28 -11.67 2.41
CA ASN A 473 -8.44 -12.06 1.02
C ASN A 473 -9.91 -11.93 0.58
N ILE A 474 -10.85 -12.46 1.37
CA ILE A 474 -12.29 -12.39 1.05
C ILE A 474 -12.78 -10.94 1.05
N GLN A 475 -12.32 -10.11 1.99
CA GLN A 475 -12.60 -8.66 1.97
C GLN A 475 -12.06 -8.01 0.69
N THR A 476 -10.83 -8.32 0.26
CA THR A 476 -10.30 -7.77 -0.99
C THR A 476 -11.05 -8.25 -2.24
N LEU A 477 -11.61 -9.47 -2.21
CA LEU A 477 -12.47 -9.96 -3.29
C LEU A 477 -13.79 -9.21 -3.30
N MET A 478 -14.39 -9.03 -2.12
CA MET A 478 -15.62 -8.25 -1.94
C MET A 478 -15.45 -6.79 -2.37
N ASP A 479 -14.31 -6.16 -2.06
CA ASP A 479 -14.02 -4.77 -2.40
C ASP A 479 -13.76 -4.59 -3.91
N ARG A 480 -13.42 -5.67 -4.63
CA ARG A 480 -13.21 -5.68 -6.08
C ARG A 480 -14.40 -6.20 -6.87
N SER A 481 -15.40 -6.80 -6.21
CA SER A 481 -16.58 -7.31 -6.88
C SER A 481 -17.64 -6.21 -7.00
N ASP A 482 -18.21 -6.06 -8.19
CA ASP A 482 -19.31 -5.11 -8.45
C ASP A 482 -20.67 -5.64 -7.95
N CYS A 483 -20.68 -6.40 -6.85
CA CYS A 483 -21.88 -7.00 -6.30
C CYS A 483 -22.75 -5.94 -5.62
N LEU A 484 -24.02 -5.89 -5.98
CA LEU A 484 -25.02 -5.06 -5.30
C LEU A 484 -25.48 -5.78 -4.02
N PHE A 485 -25.33 -5.12 -2.88
CA PHE A 485 -25.76 -5.65 -1.59
C PHE A 485 -27.16 -5.17 -1.25
N THR A 486 -27.97 -6.07 -0.71
CA THR A 486 -29.29 -5.72 -0.18
C THR A 486 -29.17 -5.01 1.17
N THR A 487 -30.18 -4.23 1.55
CA THR A 487 -30.22 -3.50 2.83
C THR A 487 -30.04 -4.42 4.04
N SER A 488 -30.63 -5.62 4.00
CA SER A 488 -30.51 -6.62 5.08
C SER A 488 -29.08 -7.17 5.20
N GLU A 489 -28.40 -7.41 4.08
CA GLU A 489 -26.99 -7.83 4.03
C GLU A 489 -26.05 -6.74 4.55
N LEU A 490 -26.27 -5.48 4.15
CA LEU A 490 -25.50 -4.33 4.66
C LEU A 490 -25.69 -4.19 6.18
N CYS A 491 -26.92 -4.32 6.67
CA CYS A 491 -27.20 -4.28 8.11
C CYS A 491 -26.47 -5.40 8.87
N ARG A 492 -26.46 -6.64 8.35
CA ARG A 492 -25.71 -7.76 8.95
C ARG A 492 -24.23 -7.43 9.05
N LEU A 493 -23.61 -6.93 7.97
CA LEU A 493 -22.21 -6.54 7.98
C LEU A 493 -21.91 -5.41 8.98
N VAL A 494 -22.71 -4.34 8.98
CA VAL A 494 -22.58 -3.21 9.93
C VAL A 494 -22.64 -3.70 11.37
N THR A 495 -23.59 -4.58 11.71
CA THR A 495 -23.66 -5.14 13.07
C THR A 495 -22.46 -6.02 13.42
N ALA A 496 -21.96 -6.81 12.48
CA ALA A 496 -20.81 -7.69 12.70
C ALA A 496 -19.51 -6.90 12.95
N TYR A 497 -19.21 -5.91 12.10
CA TYR A 497 -18.05 -5.03 12.26
C TYR A 497 -18.18 -4.13 13.49
N GLY A 498 -19.39 -3.63 13.78
CA GLY A 498 -19.69 -2.83 14.96
C GLY A 498 -19.42 -3.57 16.27
N LYS A 499 -19.84 -4.84 16.38
CA LYS A 499 -19.53 -5.70 17.54
C LYS A 499 -18.02 -5.87 17.78
N ARG A 500 -17.21 -5.86 16.71
CA ARG A 500 -15.75 -5.94 16.78
C ARG A 500 -15.06 -4.57 16.89
N LYS A 501 -15.82 -3.48 16.90
CA LYS A 501 -15.34 -2.08 16.94
C LYS A 501 -14.43 -1.70 15.75
N GLU A 502 -14.62 -2.35 14.60
CA GLU A 502 -13.92 -2.03 13.35
C GLU A 502 -14.65 -0.92 12.58
N TRP A 503 -14.64 0.30 13.14
CA TRP A 503 -15.40 1.44 12.61
C TRP A 503 -15.09 1.84 11.17
N PRO A 504 -13.82 1.84 10.70
CA PRO A 504 -13.53 2.18 9.30
C PRO A 504 -14.33 1.32 8.31
N ARG A 505 -14.44 0.02 8.58
CA ARG A 505 -15.20 -0.91 7.73
C ARG A 505 -16.70 -0.69 7.81
N VAL A 506 -17.23 -0.33 8.98
CA VAL A 506 -18.64 0.06 9.13
C VAL A 506 -18.98 1.23 8.19
N TRP A 507 -18.08 2.21 8.11
CA TRP A 507 -18.25 3.37 7.25
C TRP A 507 -18.10 3.03 5.77
N ASP A 508 -17.11 2.21 5.39
CA ASP A 508 -16.98 1.71 4.01
C ASP A 508 -18.29 1.06 3.52
N ILE A 509 -18.95 0.28 4.39
CA ILE A 509 -20.22 -0.38 4.08
C ILE A 509 -21.36 0.62 3.98
N LEU A 510 -21.41 1.62 4.86
CA LEU A 510 -22.42 2.68 4.83
C LEU A 510 -22.36 3.49 3.52
N TYR A 511 -21.16 3.75 3.00
CA TYR A 511 -20.96 4.50 1.75
C TYR A 511 -21.10 3.65 0.48
N ARG A 512 -21.18 2.32 0.60
CA ARG A 512 -21.22 1.42 -0.55
C ARG A 512 -22.40 1.67 -1.50
N PRO A 513 -23.64 1.93 -1.04
CA PRO A 513 -24.76 2.27 -1.94
C PRO A 513 -24.45 3.48 -2.83
N HIS A 514 -23.77 4.50 -2.28
CA HIS A 514 -23.43 5.72 -3.01
C HIS A 514 -22.42 5.47 -4.14
N LEU A 515 -21.49 4.52 -3.97
CA LEU A 515 -20.58 4.10 -5.04
C LEU A 515 -21.32 3.56 -6.27
N HIS A 516 -22.48 2.93 -6.04
CA HIS A 516 -23.37 2.43 -7.10
C HIS A 516 -24.48 3.41 -7.48
N LYS A 517 -24.41 4.68 -7.00
CA LYS A 517 -25.42 5.72 -7.22
C LYS A 517 -26.83 5.35 -6.72
N LEU A 518 -26.90 4.53 -5.67
CA LEU A 518 -28.15 4.18 -5.00
C LEU A 518 -28.32 4.99 -3.71
N SER A 519 -29.55 5.34 -3.38
CA SER A 519 -29.90 5.96 -2.09
C SER A 519 -29.73 4.96 -0.94
N ARG A 520 -29.40 5.47 0.25
CA ARG A 520 -29.32 4.66 1.47
C ARG A 520 -30.72 4.46 2.05
N ALA A 521 -31.12 3.20 2.19
CA ALA A 521 -32.40 2.85 2.80
C ALA A 521 -32.48 3.28 4.28
N PRO A 522 -33.65 3.67 4.79
CA PRO A 522 -33.86 4.11 6.18
C PRO A 522 -33.40 3.05 7.20
N GLU A 523 -33.60 1.78 6.89
CA GLU A 523 -33.24 0.66 7.77
C GLU A 523 -31.73 0.59 8.04
N LEU A 524 -30.89 1.02 7.09
CA LEU A 524 -29.44 1.04 7.23
C LEU A 524 -29.02 2.09 8.27
N TYR A 525 -29.61 3.28 8.23
CA TYR A 525 -29.37 4.32 9.26
C TYR A 525 -29.84 3.85 10.63
N ALA A 526 -31.03 3.25 10.72
CA ALA A 526 -31.52 2.69 11.98
C ALA A 526 -30.56 1.63 12.54
N CYS A 527 -29.96 0.82 11.66
CA CYS A 527 -28.96 -0.17 12.05
C CYS A 527 -27.69 0.49 12.59
N VAL A 528 -27.16 1.50 11.90
CA VAL A 528 -25.96 2.25 12.33
C VAL A 528 -26.18 2.96 13.66
N PHE A 529 -27.30 3.69 13.83
CA PHE A 529 -27.62 4.36 15.09
C PHE A 529 -27.77 3.37 16.24
N LYS A 530 -28.39 2.21 15.99
CA LYS A 530 -28.47 1.13 16.98
C LYS A 530 -27.08 0.66 17.39
N VAL A 531 -26.22 0.35 16.42
CA VAL A 531 -24.86 -0.13 16.69
C VAL A 531 -24.04 0.91 17.46
N LEU A 532 -24.17 2.20 17.14
CA LEU A 532 -23.53 3.28 17.89
C LEU A 532 -24.06 3.35 19.33
N ALA A 533 -25.39 3.35 19.51
CA ALA A 533 -26.01 3.39 20.83
C ALA A 533 -25.62 2.17 21.70
N ASP A 534 -25.55 0.98 21.11
CA ASP A 534 -25.16 -0.27 21.78
C ASP A 534 -23.72 -0.21 22.34
N THR A 535 -22.83 0.62 21.78
CA THR A 535 -21.46 0.77 22.29
C THR A 535 -21.39 1.53 23.62
N ARG A 536 -22.44 2.30 23.96
CA ARG A 536 -22.51 3.19 25.14
C ARG A 536 -21.32 4.14 25.30
N ASN A 537 -20.59 4.43 24.22
CA ASN A 537 -19.46 5.35 24.25
C ASN A 537 -19.91 6.75 23.79
N GLN A 538 -19.93 7.69 24.74
CA GLN A 538 -20.40 9.05 24.51
C GLN A 538 -19.57 9.79 23.46
N ILE A 539 -18.24 9.71 23.52
CA ILE A 539 -17.34 10.44 22.60
C ILE A 539 -17.57 9.97 21.16
N LEU A 540 -17.62 8.65 20.97
CA LEU A 540 -17.83 8.04 19.67
C LEU A 540 -19.20 8.41 19.09
N CYS A 541 -20.26 8.41 19.91
CA CYS A 541 -21.58 8.80 19.44
C CYS A 541 -21.62 10.29 19.07
N ILE A 542 -21.00 11.17 19.87
CA ILE A 542 -20.92 12.62 19.60
C ILE A 542 -20.25 12.90 18.26
N GLU A 543 -19.07 12.31 18.03
CA GLU A 543 -18.30 12.51 16.81
C GLU A 543 -19.05 12.02 15.58
N ASN A 544 -19.70 10.86 15.66
CA ASN A 544 -20.35 10.24 14.51
C ASN A 544 -21.75 10.80 14.23
N LEU A 545 -22.54 11.07 15.27
CA LEU A 545 -23.90 11.56 15.12
C LEU A 545 -23.95 12.93 14.42
N ARG A 546 -22.94 13.79 14.64
CA ARG A 546 -22.86 15.13 14.03
C ARG A 546 -22.90 15.10 12.51
N TRP A 547 -22.21 14.15 11.87
CA TRP A 547 -22.17 14.08 10.41
C TRP A 547 -23.21 13.10 9.85
N ILE A 548 -23.44 11.94 10.49
CA ILE A 548 -24.43 10.94 10.01
C ILE A 548 -25.84 11.54 9.97
N TYR A 549 -26.21 12.34 10.97
CA TYR A 549 -27.52 12.99 11.01
C TYR A 549 -27.71 13.96 9.84
N ILE A 550 -26.71 14.79 9.56
CA ILE A 550 -26.75 15.73 8.44
C ILE A 550 -26.80 14.98 7.10
N GLU A 551 -26.02 13.93 6.95
CA GLU A 551 -26.03 13.08 5.75
C GLU A 551 -27.37 12.38 5.53
N MET A 552 -28.04 11.94 6.59
CA MET A 552 -29.38 11.33 6.50
C MET A 552 -30.43 12.33 5.99
N LEU A 553 -30.34 13.59 6.42
CA LEU A 553 -31.26 14.64 5.97
C LEU A 553 -30.99 15.06 4.51
N ASN A 554 -29.74 14.96 4.06
CA ASN A 554 -29.31 15.36 2.71
C ASN A 554 -29.37 14.21 1.68
N GLU A 555 -29.99 13.08 2.02
CA GLU A 555 -30.09 11.95 1.09
C GLU A 555 -30.99 12.29 -0.11
N THR A 556 -30.71 11.72 -1.29
CA THR A 556 -31.47 12.02 -2.52
C THR A 556 -32.94 11.63 -2.41
N GLU A 557 -33.24 10.57 -1.65
CA GLU A 557 -34.59 10.19 -1.26
C GLU A 557 -34.79 10.54 0.22
N PRO A 558 -35.82 11.33 0.56
CA PRO A 558 -35.98 11.82 1.92
C PRO A 558 -36.26 10.65 2.88
N VAL A 559 -35.38 10.51 3.87
CA VAL A 559 -35.48 9.45 4.88
C VAL A 559 -36.56 9.80 5.91
N SER A 560 -37.64 9.02 5.93
CA SER A 560 -38.70 9.19 6.92
C SER A 560 -38.22 8.79 8.32
N ILE A 561 -38.27 9.76 9.25
CA ILE A 561 -37.89 9.55 10.66
C ILE A 561 -39.07 8.92 11.42
N THR A 562 -39.44 7.69 11.07
CA THR A 562 -40.54 6.93 11.70
C THR A 562 -40.08 5.54 12.14
N GLY A 563 -40.87 4.91 13.01
CA GLY A 563 -40.62 3.55 13.50
C GLY A 563 -39.23 3.34 14.10
N ARG A 564 -38.45 2.45 13.48
CA ARG A 564 -37.14 2.01 13.97
C ARG A 564 -36.03 3.06 13.85
N VAL A 565 -36.11 3.95 12.85
CA VAL A 565 -35.15 5.05 12.68
C VAL A 565 -35.27 6.02 13.83
N TYR A 566 -36.50 6.43 14.16
CA TYR A 566 -36.78 7.34 15.27
C TYR A 566 -36.27 6.79 16.62
N THR A 567 -36.60 5.53 16.94
CA THR A 567 -36.23 4.95 18.24
C THR A 567 -34.72 4.83 18.40
N THR A 568 -34.02 4.31 17.39
CA THR A 568 -32.57 4.12 17.44
C THR A 568 -31.79 5.43 17.40
N LEU A 569 -32.25 6.43 16.63
CA LEU A 569 -31.69 7.77 16.63
C LEU A 569 -31.85 8.44 18.01
N LYS A 570 -33.05 8.33 18.60
CA LYS A 570 -33.32 8.84 19.95
C LYS A 570 -32.42 8.18 20.99
N ASP A 571 -32.23 6.86 20.92
CA ASP A 571 -31.34 6.14 21.83
C ASP A 571 -29.88 6.60 21.66
N CYS A 572 -29.42 6.85 20.43
CA CYS A 572 -28.09 7.39 20.16
C CYS A 572 -27.91 8.82 20.74
N ILE A 573 -28.93 9.68 20.61
CA ILE A 573 -28.94 11.02 21.21
C ILE A 573 -28.88 10.95 22.74
N LYS A 574 -29.60 10.01 23.36
CA LYS A 574 -29.54 9.79 24.83
C LYS A 574 -28.15 9.40 25.31
N VAL A 575 -27.40 8.62 24.50
CA VAL A 575 -26.00 8.29 24.82
C VAL A 575 -25.09 9.52 24.68
N CYS A 576 -25.34 10.39 23.70
CA CYS A 576 -24.57 11.63 23.50
C CYS A 576 -24.80 12.65 24.62
N ASP A 577 -26.05 12.87 25.01
CA ASP A 577 -26.43 13.76 26.10
C ASP A 577 -27.54 13.12 26.96
N PRO A 578 -27.19 12.44 28.07
CA PRO A 578 -28.17 11.76 28.91
C PRO A 578 -29.16 12.74 29.58
N ALA A 579 -28.81 14.02 29.67
CA ALA A 579 -29.69 15.04 30.23
C ALA A 579 -30.68 15.60 29.19
N ALA A 580 -30.52 15.31 27.89
CA ALA A 580 -31.32 15.93 26.84
C ALA A 580 -32.81 15.61 26.95
N GLU A 581 -33.17 14.36 27.23
CA GLU A 581 -34.60 13.96 27.35
C GLU A 581 -35.26 14.58 28.59
N TYR A 582 -34.54 14.63 29.72
CA TYR A 582 -35.03 15.29 30.93
C TYR A 582 -35.22 16.79 30.71
N LEU A 583 -34.28 17.46 30.05
CA LEU A 583 -34.35 18.88 29.76
C LEU A 583 -35.37 19.24 28.67
N LEU A 584 -35.72 18.30 27.78
CA LEU A 584 -36.79 18.52 26.81
C LEU A 584 -38.15 18.56 27.52
N LYS A 585 -38.40 17.63 28.46
CA LYS A 585 -39.66 17.55 29.22
C LYS A 585 -39.76 18.61 30.32
N ASN A 586 -38.67 18.79 31.08
CA ASN A 586 -38.65 19.60 32.31
C ASN A 586 -37.83 20.88 32.18
N GLY A 587 -37.43 21.28 30.97
CA GLY A 587 -36.56 22.44 30.74
C GLY A 587 -37.14 23.75 31.29
N PHE A 588 -38.46 23.89 31.31
CA PHE A 588 -39.15 25.04 31.92
C PHE A 588 -39.11 24.99 33.45
N GLU A 589 -39.35 23.83 34.07
CA GLU A 589 -39.24 23.63 35.51
C GLU A 589 -37.81 23.76 36.04
N PHE A 590 -36.80 23.31 35.29
CA PHE A 590 -35.38 23.50 35.63
C PHE A 590 -35.01 24.99 35.69
N LEU A 591 -35.58 25.81 34.80
CA LEU A 591 -35.39 27.26 34.82
C LEU A 591 -36.14 27.93 35.98
N LEU A 592 -37.31 27.41 36.38
CA LEU A 592 -38.10 27.90 37.52
C LEU A 592 -37.50 27.50 38.88
N ARG A 593 -37.01 26.25 39.04
CA ARG A 593 -36.39 25.78 40.29
C ARG A 593 -35.15 26.58 40.66
N ASN A 594 -34.38 27.02 39.66
CA ASN A 594 -33.23 27.91 39.87
C ASN A 594 -33.64 29.34 40.28
N LYS A 595 -34.88 29.79 39.98
CA LYS A 595 -35.41 31.06 40.50
C LYS A 595 -35.80 30.97 41.98
N HIS A 596 -36.26 29.80 42.46
CA HIS A 596 -36.76 29.64 43.83
C HIS A 596 -35.66 29.44 44.90
N LEU A 597 -34.42 29.13 44.51
CA LEU A 597 -33.27 28.97 45.43
C LEU A 597 -32.50 30.28 45.72
N GLY A 598 -33.10 31.45 45.43
CA GLY A 598 -32.57 32.76 45.85
C GLY A 598 -31.52 33.40 44.92
N GLU A 599 -31.14 32.78 43.80
CA GLU A 599 -30.39 33.47 42.73
C GLU A 599 -31.37 34.29 41.86
N ALA A 600 -31.70 35.51 42.31
CA ALA A 600 -32.65 36.42 41.65
C ALA A 600 -32.25 36.85 40.22
N THR A 601 -31.07 36.48 39.74
CA THR A 601 -30.66 36.66 38.34
C THR A 601 -30.52 35.29 37.70
N THR A 602 -31.51 34.88 36.90
CA THR A 602 -31.32 33.73 36.00
C THR A 602 -30.11 34.02 35.14
N ASN A 603 -28.98 33.38 35.45
CA ASN A 603 -27.71 33.64 34.81
C ASN A 603 -27.89 33.44 33.30
N ILE A 604 -27.92 34.57 32.55
CA ILE A 604 -28.24 34.61 31.11
C ILE A 604 -27.34 33.64 30.35
N TYR A 605 -26.10 33.47 30.82
CA TYR A 605 -25.13 32.52 30.29
C TYR A 605 -25.51 31.06 30.51
N LYS A 606 -26.10 30.69 31.65
CA LYS A 606 -26.61 29.31 31.89
C LYS A 606 -27.81 29.02 31.00
N GLN A 607 -28.71 29.99 30.81
CA GLN A 607 -29.85 29.87 29.88
C GLN A 607 -29.40 29.78 28.42
N ALA A 608 -28.44 30.63 28.01
CA ALA A 608 -27.83 30.58 26.68
C ALA A 608 -27.08 29.27 26.45
N ARG A 609 -26.34 28.78 27.44
CA ARG A 609 -25.63 27.49 27.38
C ARG A 609 -26.59 26.31 27.24
N LEU A 610 -27.74 26.33 27.91
CA LEU A 610 -28.81 25.32 27.74
C LEU A 610 -29.48 25.41 26.36
N LYS A 611 -29.77 26.63 25.88
CA LYS A 611 -30.30 26.88 24.53
C LYS A 611 -29.31 26.48 23.43
N ASN A 612 -28.01 26.53 23.70
CA ASN A 612 -26.93 26.19 22.77
C ASN A 612 -26.43 24.74 22.92
N ARG A 613 -27.12 23.86 23.69
CA ARG A 613 -26.77 22.44 23.71
C ARG A 613 -27.21 21.79 22.40
N GLU A 614 -26.23 21.49 21.56
CA GLU A 614 -26.40 20.94 20.21
C GLU A 614 -27.35 19.73 20.17
N TYR A 615 -27.13 18.72 21.01
CA TYR A 615 -27.93 17.49 21.00
C TYR A 615 -29.35 17.65 21.54
N LEU A 616 -29.59 18.65 22.37
CA LEU A 616 -30.94 19.00 22.81
C LEU A 616 -31.72 19.69 21.69
N ASN A 617 -31.05 20.54 20.89
CA ASN A 617 -31.66 21.14 19.70
C ASN A 617 -31.93 20.09 18.62
N MET A 618 -30.97 19.18 18.40
CA MET A 618 -31.14 18.03 17.50
C MET A 618 -32.32 17.16 17.94
N LEU A 619 -32.46 16.87 19.24
CA LEU A 619 -33.61 16.10 19.75
C LEU A 619 -34.95 16.80 19.48
N ARG A 620 -35.03 18.14 19.67
CA ARG A 620 -36.23 18.91 19.35
C ARG A 620 -36.57 18.86 17.86
N GLU A 621 -35.57 19.02 17.00
CA GLU A 621 -35.73 18.94 15.54
C GLU A 621 -36.25 17.54 15.14
N VAL A 622 -35.65 16.48 15.68
CA VAL A 622 -36.08 15.10 15.44
C VAL A 622 -37.53 14.87 15.88
N GLU A 623 -37.96 15.42 17.02
CA GLU A 623 -39.36 15.32 17.46
C GLU A 623 -40.33 16.09 16.55
N VAL A 624 -39.94 17.27 16.06
CA VAL A 624 -40.74 18.04 15.10
C VAL A 624 -40.88 17.28 13.78
N LEU A 625 -39.77 16.78 13.23
CA LEU A 625 -39.75 16.01 11.99
C LEU A 625 -40.51 14.68 12.13
N HIS A 626 -40.38 14.00 13.26
CA HIS A 626 -41.15 12.79 13.55
C HIS A 626 -42.66 13.04 13.53
N ASN A 627 -43.11 14.12 14.19
CA ASN A 627 -44.52 14.51 14.18
C ASN A 627 -45.01 14.91 12.78
N ALA A 628 -44.16 15.55 11.97
CA ALA A 628 -44.48 15.87 10.58
C ALA A 628 -44.63 14.60 9.73
N HIS A 629 -43.71 13.65 9.83
CA HIS A 629 -43.74 12.38 9.09
C HIS A 629 -44.82 11.39 9.55
N ILE A 630 -45.35 11.53 10.78
CA ILE A 630 -46.51 10.75 11.23
C ILE A 630 -47.83 11.33 10.67
N ARG A 631 -47.87 12.65 10.44
CA ARG A 631 -49.06 13.36 9.97
C ARG A 631 -49.19 13.39 8.45
N ALA A 632 -48.07 13.29 7.73
CA ALA A 632 -48.00 13.06 6.29
C ALA A 632 -48.21 11.57 6.00
#